data_AF-N6ZK71-F1
#
_entry.id   AF-N6ZK71-F1
#
_cell.length_a   1.000
_cell.length_b   1.000
_cell.length_c   1.000
_cell.angle_alpha   90.00
_cell.angle_beta   90.00
_cell.angle_gamma   90.00
#
_symmetry.space_group_name_H-M   'P 1'
#
loop_
_entity.id
_entity.type
_entity.pdbx_description
1 polymer ?
#
loop_
_entity_poly.entity_id
_entity_poly.type
_entity_poly.pdbx_seq_one_letter_code
_entity_poly.pdbx_strand_id
1 'polypeptide(L)'
;MNNNNLPLAIALAAVFLGAAPHAAAAVLGEVAALSAMGESFRAEIRLPGATRADAECFRVVAAPGGEFPSLRQGRIAISGSGADARLVVHDAARVGEPVLKLVIENVCESRLRREYTLLMPFGAGGHLPATAAPAAAPRPAARAPAA
;
A
#
# COMPACT_ATOMS: atom_id res chain seq x y z
N MET A 1 -13.54 -44.10 51.19
CA MET A 1 -12.77 -43.77 49.97
C MET A 1 -12.99 -42.31 49.67
N ASN A 2 -12.07 -41.44 50.10
CA ASN A 2 -12.19 -39.99 49.93
C ASN A 2 -11.69 -39.62 48.53
N ASN A 3 -12.56 -39.03 47.72
CA ASN A 3 -12.23 -38.57 46.37
C ASN A 3 -11.45 -37.25 46.43
N ASN A 4 -10.11 -37.36 46.47
CA ASN A 4 -9.18 -36.22 46.40
C ASN A 4 -8.94 -35.70 44.96
N ASN A 5 -9.77 -36.10 43.99
CA ASN A 5 -9.54 -35.82 42.57
C ASN A 5 -10.09 -34.45 42.14
N LEU A 6 -10.93 -33.82 42.98
CA LEU A 6 -11.58 -32.54 42.71
C LEU A 6 -10.62 -31.34 42.62
N PRO A 7 -9.63 -31.15 43.53
CA PRO A 7 -8.68 -30.04 43.41
C PRO A 7 -7.72 -30.15 42.23
N LEU A 8 -7.41 -31.37 41.76
CA LEU A 8 -6.51 -31.58 40.62
C LEU A 8 -7.13 -31.11 39.30
N ALA A 9 -8.43 -31.36 39.12
CA ALA A 9 -9.16 -30.93 37.92
C ALA A 9 -9.27 -29.39 37.82
N ILE A 10 -9.39 -28.70 38.96
CA ILE A 10 -9.46 -27.23 39.01
C ILE A 10 -8.10 -26.61 38.68
N ALA A 11 -6.99 -27.19 39.15
CA ALA A 11 -5.65 -26.71 38.86
C ALA A 11 -5.28 -26.85 37.37
N LEU A 12 -5.72 -27.93 36.72
CA LEU A 12 -5.51 -28.14 35.28
C LEU A 12 -6.29 -27.16 34.40
N ALA A 13 -7.52 -26.80 34.77
CA ALA A 13 -8.32 -25.83 34.03
C ALA A 13 -7.71 -24.41 34.05
N ALA A 14 -7.11 -24.00 35.18
CA ALA A 14 -6.52 -22.66 35.31
C ALA A 14 -5.28 -22.44 34.42
N VAL A 15 -4.52 -23.50 34.11
CA VAL A 15 -3.32 -23.41 33.24
C VAL A 15 -3.70 -23.19 31.77
N PHE A 16 -4.85 -23.70 31.31
CA PHE A 16 -5.27 -23.58 29.91
C PHE A 16 -5.86 -22.20 29.55
N LEU A 17 -6.33 -21.41 30.52
CA LEU A 17 -6.90 -20.08 30.24
C LEU A 17 -5.85 -18.97 30.04
N GLY A 18 -4.59 -19.21 30.39
CA GLY A 18 -3.53 -18.18 30.35
C GLY A 18 -2.77 -18.05 29.03
N ALA A 19 -2.91 -19.01 28.11
CA ALA A 19 -2.13 -19.11 26.88
C ALA A 19 -2.97 -18.92 25.61
N ALA A 20 -3.95 -18.02 25.64
CA ALA A 20 -4.60 -17.59 24.40
C ALA A 20 -3.57 -16.76 23.61
N PRO A 21 -3.16 -17.18 22.40
CA PRO A 21 -2.42 -16.29 21.53
C PRO A 21 -3.30 -15.06 21.30
N HIS A 22 -2.74 -13.87 21.50
CA HIS A 22 -3.41 -12.65 21.09
C HIS A 22 -3.56 -12.71 19.57
N ALA A 23 -4.71 -13.20 19.10
CA ALA A 23 -5.13 -13.09 17.72
C ALA A 23 -5.45 -11.61 17.47
N ALA A 24 -4.40 -10.79 17.39
CA ALA A 24 -4.51 -9.47 16.82
C ALA A 24 -4.83 -9.70 15.34
N ALA A 25 -6.11 -9.55 14.98
CA ALA A 25 -6.50 -9.53 13.59
C ALA A 25 -5.73 -8.36 12.94
N ALA A 26 -4.65 -8.68 12.23
CA ALA A 26 -3.85 -7.70 11.52
C ALA A 26 -4.70 -7.15 10.38
N VAL A 27 -5.45 -6.08 10.64
CA VAL A 27 -6.27 -5.42 9.62
C VAL A 27 -5.37 -4.45 8.86
N LEU A 28 -4.99 -4.81 7.64
CA LEU A 28 -4.40 -3.88 6.68
C LEU A 28 -5.35 -2.69 6.55
N GLY A 29 -4.86 -1.47 6.72
CA GLY A 29 -5.64 -0.24 6.76
C GLY A 29 -5.63 0.54 5.45
N GLU A 30 -5.61 1.86 5.56
CA GLU A 30 -5.49 2.77 4.41
C GLU A 30 -4.10 2.74 3.80
N VAL A 31 -4.03 2.97 2.49
CA VAL A 31 -2.79 3.04 1.72
C VAL A 31 -2.48 4.47 1.27
N ALA A 32 -1.21 4.83 1.27
CA ALA A 32 -0.70 6.07 0.70
C ALA A 32 0.43 5.76 -0.29
N ALA A 33 0.36 6.34 -1.49
CA ALA A 33 1.46 6.31 -2.46
C ALA A 33 2.46 7.41 -2.11
N LEU A 34 3.75 7.07 -2.01
CA LEU A 34 4.83 7.98 -1.62
C LEU A 34 5.78 8.34 -2.76
N SER A 35 5.64 7.67 -3.91
CA SER A 35 6.43 7.90 -5.11
C SER A 35 5.58 8.54 -6.20
N ALA A 36 6.16 9.47 -6.95
CA ALA A 36 5.57 10.03 -8.15
C ALA A 36 5.85 9.16 -9.39
N MET A 37 5.17 9.46 -10.50
CA MET A 37 5.50 8.86 -11.79
C MET A 37 6.95 9.17 -12.18
N GLY A 38 7.66 8.15 -12.66
CA GLY A 38 9.09 8.19 -12.97
C GLY A 38 10.01 7.87 -11.78
N GLU A 39 9.51 7.82 -10.56
CA GLU A 39 10.28 7.45 -9.35
C GLU A 39 10.20 5.94 -9.06
N SER A 40 11.12 5.43 -8.23
CA SER A 40 11.02 4.06 -7.71
C SER A 40 9.78 3.91 -6.83
N PHE A 41 9.02 2.84 -7.04
CA PHE A 41 7.75 2.66 -6.34
C PHE A 41 7.93 2.58 -4.82
N ARG A 42 7.13 3.39 -4.10
CA ARG A 42 7.02 3.32 -2.64
C ARG A 42 5.59 3.60 -2.19
N ALA A 43 5.07 2.76 -1.30
CA ALA A 43 3.76 2.96 -0.67
C ALA A 43 3.79 2.53 0.80
N GLU A 44 2.86 3.08 1.57
CA GLU A 44 2.68 2.74 2.99
C GLU A 44 1.22 2.37 3.27
N ILE A 45 1.02 1.33 4.06
CA ILE A 45 -0.29 0.85 4.49
C ILE A 45 -0.32 0.90 6.01
N ARG A 46 -1.34 1.53 6.60
CA ARG A 46 -1.52 1.53 8.06
C ARG A 46 -1.70 0.09 8.55
N LEU A 47 -0.95 -0.32 9.56
CA LEU A 47 -1.06 -1.64 10.18
C LEU A 47 -0.78 -1.54 11.68
N PRO A 48 -1.73 -0.99 12.46
CA PRO A 48 -1.57 -0.81 13.90
C PRO A 48 -1.23 -2.12 14.62
N GLY A 49 -0.28 -2.06 15.54
CA GLY A 49 0.17 -3.20 16.33
C GLY A 49 1.22 -4.09 15.66
N ALA A 50 1.53 -3.87 14.38
CA ALA A 50 2.57 -4.64 13.70
C ALA A 50 3.98 -4.37 14.26
N THR A 51 4.77 -5.42 14.27
CA THR A 51 6.17 -5.48 14.65
C THR A 51 7.04 -5.73 13.42
N ARG A 52 8.35 -5.53 13.54
CA ARG A 52 9.27 -5.80 12.41
C ARG A 52 9.24 -7.26 11.94
N ALA A 53 8.99 -8.20 12.84
CA ALA A 53 8.91 -9.62 12.50
C ALA A 53 7.72 -9.93 11.59
N ASP A 54 6.61 -9.18 11.72
CA ASP A 54 5.42 -9.39 10.90
C ASP A 54 5.66 -9.10 9.40
N ALA A 55 6.74 -8.39 9.04
CA ALA A 55 7.10 -8.15 7.64
C ALA A 55 7.23 -9.46 6.84
N GLU A 56 7.74 -10.53 7.47
CA GLU A 56 7.94 -11.85 6.84
C GLU A 56 6.61 -12.54 6.49
N CYS A 57 5.52 -12.10 7.12
CA CYS A 57 4.18 -12.64 6.90
C CYS A 57 3.43 -12.00 5.74
N PHE A 58 3.95 -10.95 5.12
CA PHE A 58 3.28 -10.28 4.00
C PHE A 58 4.06 -10.44 2.71
N ARG A 59 3.34 -10.48 1.59
CA ARG A 59 3.91 -10.45 0.24
C ARG A 59 3.08 -9.60 -0.70
N VAL A 60 3.76 -9.00 -1.69
CA VAL A 60 3.10 -8.45 -2.87
C VAL A 60 2.81 -9.60 -3.81
N VAL A 61 1.56 -9.69 -4.31
CA VAL A 61 1.17 -10.67 -5.32
C VAL A 61 0.70 -10.00 -6.59
N ALA A 62 1.12 -10.54 -7.72
CA ALA A 62 0.61 -10.11 -9.01
C ALA A 62 -0.88 -10.46 -9.12
N ALA A 63 -1.70 -9.49 -9.52
CA ALA A 63 -3.07 -9.73 -9.97
C ALA A 63 -3.07 -9.83 -11.50
N PRO A 64 -3.24 -11.03 -12.09
CA PRO A 64 -3.40 -11.16 -13.52
C PRO A 64 -4.77 -10.60 -13.94
N GLY A 65 -4.81 -9.89 -15.07
CA GLY A 65 -6.03 -9.26 -15.58
C GLY A 65 -6.42 -7.97 -14.87
N GLY A 66 -7.46 -7.31 -15.40
CA GLY A 66 -7.93 -6.00 -14.95
C GLY A 66 -7.56 -4.87 -15.92
N GLU A 67 -8.22 -3.73 -15.73
CA GLU A 67 -8.06 -2.52 -16.56
C GLU A 67 -6.71 -1.81 -16.34
N PHE A 68 -6.15 -1.94 -15.13
CA PHE A 68 -4.93 -1.25 -14.72
C PHE A 68 -3.77 -2.20 -14.48
N PRO A 69 -2.52 -1.77 -14.74
CA PRO A 69 -1.33 -2.55 -14.43
C PRO A 69 -1.27 -2.83 -12.92
N SER A 70 -0.77 -4.02 -12.55
CA SER A 70 -0.55 -4.38 -11.16
C SER A 70 0.93 -4.47 -10.84
N LEU A 71 1.34 -3.99 -9.65
CA LEU A 71 2.66 -4.24 -9.10
C LEU A 71 2.89 -5.76 -8.98
N ARG A 72 3.97 -6.25 -9.58
CA ARG A 72 4.26 -7.70 -9.66
C ARG A 72 5.06 -8.21 -8.46
N GLN A 73 5.85 -7.33 -7.84
CA GLN A 73 6.74 -7.65 -6.72
C GLN A 73 6.98 -6.41 -5.85
N GLY A 74 7.52 -6.60 -4.66
CA GLY A 74 7.95 -5.50 -3.80
C GLY A 74 8.52 -6.05 -2.50
N ARG A 75 9.55 -5.37 -1.98
CA ARG A 75 10.10 -5.64 -0.65
C ARG A 75 9.16 -5.05 0.38
N ILE A 76 8.93 -5.80 1.45
CA ILE A 76 8.08 -5.40 2.55
C ILE A 76 8.93 -5.16 3.80
N ALA A 77 8.61 -4.10 4.52
CA ALA A 77 9.15 -3.82 5.85
C ALA A 77 8.04 -3.22 6.72
N ILE A 78 8.17 -3.36 8.04
CA ILE A 78 7.34 -2.59 8.98
C ILE A 78 8.15 -1.40 9.50
N SER A 79 7.53 -0.23 9.48
CA SER A 79 8.04 1.02 10.06
C SER A 79 7.12 1.48 11.18
N GLY A 80 7.63 2.29 12.12
CA GLY A 80 6.87 2.70 13.30
C GLY A 80 6.66 1.57 14.31
N SER A 81 5.76 1.79 15.27
CA SER A 81 5.38 0.84 16.32
C SER A 81 4.00 1.20 16.89
N GLY A 82 3.37 0.24 17.58
CA GLY A 82 2.07 0.46 18.22
C GLY A 82 1.02 0.95 17.23
N ALA A 83 0.27 2.00 17.58
CA ALA A 83 -0.81 2.53 16.73
C ALA A 83 -0.33 3.13 15.40
N ASP A 84 0.93 3.58 15.32
CA ASP A 84 1.51 4.24 14.15
C ASP A 84 2.29 3.28 13.24
N ALA A 85 2.30 1.98 13.55
CA ALA A 85 2.95 0.99 12.71
C ALA A 85 2.38 0.97 11.28
N ARG A 86 3.28 0.89 10.30
CA ARG A 86 2.94 0.88 8.87
C ARG A 86 3.73 -0.19 8.13
N LEU A 87 3.03 -0.88 7.24
CA LEU A 87 3.63 -1.75 6.25
C LEU A 87 4.11 -0.91 5.06
N VAL A 88 5.41 -0.89 4.85
CA VAL A 88 6.08 -0.20 3.75
C VAL A 88 6.31 -1.19 2.62
N VAL A 89 5.88 -0.83 1.41
CA VAL A 89 6.15 -1.57 0.18
C VAL A 89 7.11 -0.75 -0.68
N HIS A 90 8.19 -1.37 -1.14
CA HIS A 90 9.18 -0.73 -2.01
C HIS A 90 9.57 -1.63 -3.18
N ASP A 91 9.58 -1.08 -4.39
CA ASP A 91 10.15 -1.73 -5.57
C ASP A 91 11.13 -0.78 -6.27
N ALA A 92 12.24 -1.32 -6.77
CA ALA A 92 13.24 -0.55 -7.52
C ALA A 92 12.73 -0.17 -8.93
N ALA A 93 11.70 -0.85 -9.42
CA ALA A 93 11.05 -0.50 -10.68
C ALA A 93 10.44 0.91 -10.62
N ARG A 94 10.58 1.66 -11.71
CA ARG A 94 9.99 2.99 -11.82
C ARG A 94 8.49 2.91 -12.07
N VAL A 95 7.75 3.85 -11.50
CA VAL A 95 6.31 4.03 -11.72
C VAL A 95 6.10 4.59 -13.12
N GLY A 96 5.61 3.77 -14.04
CA GLY A 96 5.37 4.17 -15.44
C GLY A 96 3.95 4.65 -15.73
N GLU A 97 3.01 4.38 -14.85
CA GLU A 97 1.57 4.50 -15.11
C GLU A 97 0.88 5.29 -13.98
N PRO A 98 -0.13 6.13 -14.29
CA PRO A 98 -0.79 6.98 -13.31
C PRO A 98 -1.74 6.21 -12.39
N VAL A 99 -2.15 4.99 -12.79
CA VAL A 99 -2.99 4.10 -11.98
C VAL A 99 -2.28 2.77 -11.83
N LEU A 100 -2.09 2.32 -10.59
CA LEU A 100 -1.39 1.07 -10.29
C LEU A 100 -2.17 0.25 -9.26
N LYS A 101 -2.35 -1.05 -9.53
CA LYS A 101 -2.93 -1.99 -8.57
C LYS A 101 -1.85 -2.57 -7.66
N LEU A 102 -2.08 -2.55 -6.36
CA LEU A 102 -1.24 -3.19 -5.35
C LEU A 102 -2.05 -4.25 -4.62
N VAL A 103 -1.57 -5.49 -4.59
CA VAL A 103 -2.22 -6.57 -3.84
C VAL A 103 -1.27 -7.10 -2.78
N ILE A 104 -1.70 -7.05 -1.53
CA ILE A 104 -0.98 -7.56 -0.36
C ILE A 104 -1.70 -8.79 0.16
N GLU A 105 -0.93 -9.84 0.43
CA GLU A 105 -1.41 -11.09 1.02
C GLU A 105 -0.64 -11.39 2.31
N ASN A 106 -1.35 -11.81 3.37
CA ASN A 106 -0.77 -12.43 4.57
C ASN A 106 -0.64 -13.94 4.35
N VAL A 107 0.56 -14.48 4.53
CA VAL A 107 0.90 -15.90 4.31
C VAL A 107 1.09 -16.70 5.60
N CYS A 108 1.21 -16.05 6.75
CA CYS A 108 1.42 -16.73 8.04
C CYS A 108 0.11 -17.23 8.64
N GLU A 109 -0.96 -16.43 8.54
CA GLU A 109 -2.27 -16.74 9.10
C GLU A 109 -3.37 -16.54 8.05
N SER A 110 -4.64 -16.78 8.40
CA SER A 110 -5.79 -16.79 7.49
C SER A 110 -5.72 -15.74 6.37
N ARG A 111 -5.97 -16.19 5.13
CA ARG A 111 -5.84 -15.56 3.80
C ARG A 111 -6.33 -14.10 3.69
N LEU A 112 -5.72 -13.17 4.43
CA LEU A 112 -5.98 -11.76 4.24
C LEU A 112 -5.33 -11.36 2.92
N ARG A 113 -6.17 -11.12 1.92
CA ARG A 113 -5.75 -10.57 0.63
C ARG A 113 -6.47 -9.25 0.42
N ARG A 114 -5.71 -8.17 0.34
CA ARG A 114 -6.25 -6.82 0.12
C ARG A 114 -5.68 -6.22 -1.17
N GLU A 115 -6.57 -5.74 -2.00
CA GLU A 115 -6.26 -5.06 -3.25
C GLU A 115 -6.49 -3.55 -3.08
N TYR A 116 -5.57 -2.76 -3.60
CA TYR A 116 -5.61 -1.31 -3.62
C TYR A 116 -5.43 -0.82 -5.05
N THR A 117 -6.15 0.23 -5.42
CA THR A 117 -5.92 0.98 -6.66
C THR A 117 -5.32 2.33 -6.26
N LEU A 118 -4.08 2.56 -6.68
CA LEU A 118 -3.31 3.76 -6.34
C LEU A 118 -3.34 4.73 -7.51
N LEU A 119 -3.61 6.00 -7.19
CA LEU A 119 -3.37 7.12 -8.10
C LEU A 119 -1.97 7.66 -7.83
N MET A 120 -1.11 7.57 -8.82
CA MET A 120 0.28 7.98 -8.72
C MET A 120 0.38 9.47 -9.04
N PRO A 121 0.96 10.30 -8.14
CA PRO A 121 1.11 11.71 -8.42
C PRO A 121 2.07 11.94 -9.59
N PHE A 122 1.81 12.97 -10.37
CA PHE A 122 2.79 13.49 -11.32
C PHE A 122 3.83 14.27 -10.52
N GLY A 123 5.12 14.00 -10.72
CA GLY A 123 6.17 14.78 -10.07
C GLY A 123 6.06 16.26 -10.45
N ALA A 124 6.64 17.16 -9.66
CA ALA A 124 6.55 18.61 -9.88
C ALA A 124 7.06 19.09 -11.25
N GLY A 125 7.76 18.24 -12.02
CA GLY A 125 8.20 18.49 -13.39
C GLY A 125 7.28 17.94 -14.49
N GLY A 126 6.16 17.30 -14.13
CA GLY A 126 5.15 16.83 -15.07
C GLY A 126 4.51 18.02 -15.78
N HIS A 127 5.04 18.38 -16.94
CA HIS A 127 4.42 19.37 -17.81
C HIS A 127 3.03 18.85 -18.18
N LEU A 128 1.99 19.46 -17.59
CA LEU A 128 0.73 19.59 -18.31
C LEU A 128 1.09 20.22 -19.66
N PRO A 129 0.64 19.66 -20.79
CA PRO A 129 0.91 20.28 -22.08
C PRO A 129 0.45 21.72 -21.98
N ALA A 130 1.38 22.66 -22.13
CA ALA A 130 1.07 24.07 -22.11
C ALA A 130 -0.04 24.27 -23.15
N THR A 131 -1.21 24.73 -22.72
CA THR A 131 -2.27 25.11 -23.64
C THR A 131 -1.63 26.06 -24.65
N ALA A 132 -1.52 25.62 -25.89
CA ALA A 132 -0.92 26.42 -26.94
C ALA A 132 -1.70 27.74 -26.97
N ALA A 133 -1.03 28.84 -26.64
CA ALA A 133 -1.62 30.16 -26.75
C ALA A 133 -2.12 30.30 -28.21
N PRO A 134 -3.37 30.75 -28.44
CA PRO A 134 -3.88 30.90 -29.78
C PRO A 134 -2.92 31.79 -30.57
N ALA A 135 -2.46 31.29 -31.72
CA ALA A 135 -1.58 32.04 -32.59
C ALA A 135 -2.25 33.38 -32.91
N ALA A 136 -1.60 34.49 -32.56
CA ALA A 136 -2.09 35.81 -32.87
C ALA A 136 -2.30 35.90 -34.39
N ALA A 137 -3.54 36.21 -34.80
CA ALA A 137 -3.88 36.35 -36.20
C ALA A 137 -2.94 37.37 -36.89
N PRO A 138 -2.51 37.13 -38.14
CA PRO A 138 -1.68 38.09 -38.86
C PRO A 138 -2.39 39.44 -38.91
N ARG A 139 -1.76 40.49 -38.36
CA ARG A 139 -2.26 41.86 -38.51
C ARG A 139 -2.27 42.19 -40.01
N PRO A 140 -3.40 42.64 -40.58
CA PRO A 140 -3.43 43.08 -41.97
C PRO A 140 -2.39 44.17 -42.18
N ALA A 141 -1.51 43.99 -43.16
CA ALA A 141 -0.57 45.03 -43.57
C ALA A 141 -1.38 46.26 -44.01
N ALA A 142 -1.09 47.41 -43.41
CA ALA A 142 -1.67 48.68 -43.83
C ALA A 142 -1.28 48.90 -45.30
N ARG A 143 -2.28 48.99 -46.17
CA ARG A 143 -2.09 49.28 -47.59
C ARG A 143 -1.65 50.75 -47.69
N ALA A 144 -0.44 50.99 -48.19
CA ALA A 144 0.03 52.34 -48.46
C ALA A 144 -0.91 53.03 -49.45
N PRO A 145 -1.28 54.31 -49.23
CA PRO A 145 -2.08 55.05 -50.18
C PRO A 145 -1.29 55.27 -51.47
N ALA A 146 -1.98 55.14 -52.61
CA ALA A 146 -1.42 55.48 -53.91
C ALA A 146 -1.66 56.97 -54.22
N ALA A 147 -0.62 57.59 -54.80
CA ALA A 147 -0.48 58.96 -55.29
C ALA A 147 -0.19 60.05 -54.26
#